data_AF-T1HHC1-F1
#
_entry.id   AF-T1HHC1-F1
#
_cell.length_a   1.000
_cell.length_b   1.000
_cell.length_c   1.000
_cell.angle_alpha   90.00
_cell.angle_beta   90.00
_cell.angle_gamma   90.00
#
_symmetry.space_group_name_H-M   'P 1'
#
loop_
_entity.id
_entity.type
_entity.pdbx_description
1 polymer ?
#
loop_
_entity_poly.entity_id
_entity_poly.type
_entity_poly.pdbx_seq_one_letter_code
_entity_poly.pdbx_strand_id
1 'polypeptide(L)'
;RVLRERANMSFCIVVIFFAVFFVIVLTEIFLIDQSSRSRGRRAHSRSRPSYEDAHGEDYLVYQGVPEEGRAIFARPQYLRQNSISAFKPNANTSIPAKDGVWQTVAGTRYKFYVFSAYYDWRGSRMIRVMGATKTRGPDRVWCLLWYNLPNNTHTVTVNAKVKVIRENWNLKYSACFILCTLQGNLTVPHSVSIVSRSNVTPLNRMIVNHAYAGMKPTPTPPPNTIAVCVKPLHFTYNQSLQMLEFIELNSLLGMDHITFYNDSISSTTNCILNHYIREGRVAVLPWKLDMASQREIRTEGLFAALNDCLYRNMYKFSHVALIDMDEIVMPKYNDTIQQFMQWMSTRLNTKSTGSYSFQNAFFYLQWPDDVTLSDEPFESSLTTLRKTRRRAKLHPHKQRSKYICRPEFVIEAGNHFVWEFVPGHGTLNVPSDAAILNHYRVCEFGGDDCVKSASVIDRTAYRYKKRLVERVRAKWAELKTECFLPEVED
;
A
#
# COMPACT_ATOMS: atom_id res chain seq x y z
N ARG A 1 35.46 19.13 -56.26
CA ARG A 1 35.91 17.75 -55.93
C ARG A 1 35.51 17.36 -54.50
N VAL A 2 35.87 18.15 -53.49
CA VAL A 2 35.60 17.90 -52.05
C VAL A 2 34.11 17.71 -51.67
N LEU A 3 33.17 18.43 -52.31
CA LEU A 3 31.73 18.28 -52.02
C LEU A 3 31.14 16.95 -52.51
N ARG A 4 31.69 16.38 -53.59
CA ARG A 4 31.23 15.10 -54.16
C ARG A 4 31.72 13.91 -53.32
N GLU A 5 32.90 14.01 -52.74
CA GLU A 5 33.44 13.01 -51.80
C GLU A 5 32.65 12.98 -50.49
N ARG A 6 32.24 14.14 -49.96
CA ARG A 6 31.38 14.21 -48.77
C ARG A 6 29.99 13.62 -49.01
N ALA A 7 29.38 13.91 -50.16
CA ALA A 7 28.08 13.33 -50.52
C ALA A 7 28.16 11.79 -50.68
N ASN A 8 29.24 11.28 -51.28
CA ASN A 8 29.46 9.83 -51.41
C ASN A 8 29.70 9.16 -50.05
N MET A 9 30.45 9.81 -49.15
CA MET A 9 30.64 9.31 -47.78
C MET A 9 29.33 9.26 -46.99
N SER A 10 28.51 10.31 -47.08
CA SER A 10 27.19 10.33 -46.44
C SER A 10 26.26 9.26 -47.01
N PHE A 11 26.28 9.03 -48.33
CA PHE A 11 25.50 7.97 -48.96
C PHE A 11 25.96 6.57 -48.49
N CYS A 12 27.27 6.31 -48.43
CA CYS A 12 27.80 5.04 -47.93
C CYS A 12 27.40 4.79 -46.47
N ILE A 13 27.43 5.81 -45.60
CA ILE A 13 27.03 5.68 -44.19
C ILE A 13 25.55 5.31 -44.08
N VAL A 14 24.68 5.92 -44.89
CA VAL A 14 23.25 5.61 -44.90
C VAL A 14 23.00 4.17 -45.36
N VAL A 15 23.68 3.72 -46.41
CA VAL A 15 23.58 2.33 -46.90
C VAL A 15 24.04 1.32 -45.84
N ILE A 16 25.16 1.59 -45.16
CA ILE A 16 25.68 0.74 -44.08
C ILE A 16 24.70 0.71 -42.91
N PHE A 17 24.11 1.84 -42.54
CA PHE A 17 23.11 1.91 -41.46
C PHE A 17 21.90 1.01 -41.76
N PHE A 18 21.35 1.08 -42.96
CA PHE A 18 20.21 0.24 -43.34
C PHE A 18 20.57 -1.24 -43.47
N ALA A 19 21.79 -1.56 -43.92
CA ALA A 19 22.27 -2.95 -43.96
C ALA A 19 22.38 -3.55 -42.56
N VAL A 20 22.97 -2.82 -41.60
CA VAL A 20 23.09 -3.28 -40.20
C VAL A 20 21.70 -3.39 -39.56
N PHE A 21 20.82 -2.42 -39.79
CA PHE A 21 19.44 -2.47 -39.29
C PHE A 21 18.68 -3.68 -39.82
N PHE A 22 18.81 -3.99 -41.11
CA PHE A 22 18.17 -5.16 -41.72
C PHE A 22 18.70 -6.48 -41.15
N VAL A 23 20.01 -6.59 -40.88
CA VAL A 23 20.60 -7.76 -40.22
C VAL A 23 20.04 -7.94 -38.80
N ILE A 24 19.92 -6.86 -38.01
CA ILE A 24 19.36 -6.92 -36.66
C ILE A 24 17.90 -7.43 -36.68
N VAL A 25 17.09 -6.88 -37.57
CA VAL A 25 15.68 -7.30 -37.73
C VAL A 25 15.59 -8.76 -38.20
N LEU A 26 16.44 -9.19 -39.13
CA LEU A 26 16.50 -10.60 -39.55
C LEU A 26 16.91 -11.51 -38.40
N THR A 27 17.92 -11.15 -37.60
CA THR A 27 18.34 -11.97 -36.46
C THR A 27 17.25 -12.10 -35.40
N GLU A 28 16.50 -11.03 -35.12
CA GLU A 28 15.36 -11.07 -34.20
C GLU A 28 14.24 -12.00 -34.72
N ILE A 29 13.88 -11.88 -36.00
CA ILE A 29 12.81 -12.68 -36.61
C ILE A 29 13.17 -14.18 -36.63
N PHE A 30 14.43 -14.52 -36.96
CA PHE A 30 14.84 -15.92 -37.09
C PHE A 30 15.28 -16.58 -35.77
N LEU A 31 15.73 -15.82 -34.76
CA LEU A 31 16.11 -16.40 -33.46
C LEU A 31 14.92 -16.59 -32.50
N ILE A 32 13.79 -15.90 -32.72
CA ILE A 32 12.57 -16.12 -31.93
C ILE A 32 11.92 -17.48 -32.26
N ASP A 33 12.02 -17.97 -33.50
CA ASP A 33 11.30 -19.16 -33.96
C ASP A 33 11.99 -20.51 -33.59
N GLN A 34 13.25 -20.50 -33.12
CA GLN A 34 13.91 -21.72 -32.63
C GLN A 34 13.57 -22.07 -31.17
N SER A 35 13.10 -21.12 -30.37
CA SER A 35 12.81 -21.35 -28.94
C SER A 35 11.45 -22.01 -28.69
N SER A 36 10.55 -22.03 -29.68
CA SER A 36 9.16 -22.48 -29.53
C SER A 36 8.94 -23.99 -29.82
N ARG A 37 9.92 -24.69 -30.40
CA ARG A 37 9.74 -26.07 -30.93
C ARG A 37 10.36 -27.21 -30.12
N SER A 38 11.04 -26.95 -29.01
CA SER A 38 11.72 -27.99 -28.22
C SER A 38 11.36 -27.96 -26.74
N ARG A 39 10.10 -28.22 -26.40
CA ARG A 39 9.70 -28.67 -25.04
C ARG A 39 8.41 -29.50 -25.09
N GLY A 40 8.54 -30.75 -25.53
CA GLY A 40 7.52 -31.78 -25.41
C GLY A 40 8.13 -33.08 -24.88
N ARG A 41 7.52 -33.62 -23.82
CA ARG A 41 7.68 -34.95 -23.16
C ARG A 41 8.83 -35.15 -22.16
N ARG A 42 8.47 -35.15 -20.86
CA ARG A 42 8.43 -36.34 -19.99
C ARG A 42 7.78 -36.02 -18.63
N ALA A 43 6.97 -36.95 -18.15
CA ALA A 43 6.29 -36.91 -16.85
C ALA A 43 7.15 -37.59 -15.77
N HIS A 44 7.13 -37.06 -14.54
CA HIS A 44 7.05 -37.85 -13.31
C HIS A 44 6.68 -36.98 -12.10
N SER A 45 5.93 -37.59 -11.19
CA SER A 45 5.38 -37.03 -9.96
C SER A 45 6.43 -36.80 -8.87
N ARG A 46 6.27 -35.70 -8.12
CA ARG A 46 6.44 -35.68 -6.65
C ARG A 46 5.89 -34.39 -6.05
N SER A 47 5.14 -34.56 -4.97
CA SER A 47 4.51 -33.55 -4.13
C SER A 47 5.52 -32.68 -3.35
N ARG A 48 5.39 -31.35 -3.42
CA ARG A 48 5.75 -30.35 -2.39
C ARG A 48 5.30 -28.94 -2.87
N PRO A 49 4.68 -28.09 -2.03
CA PRO A 49 4.45 -26.69 -2.38
C PRO A 49 5.45 -25.78 -1.66
N SER A 50 6.32 -25.13 -2.43
CA SER A 50 7.02 -23.88 -2.09
C SER A 50 7.52 -23.30 -3.41
N TYR A 51 7.66 -21.98 -3.49
CA TYR A 51 8.02 -21.15 -4.66
C TYR A 51 6.83 -20.79 -5.57
N GLU A 52 6.66 -19.55 -6.04
CA GLU A 52 7.67 -18.65 -6.61
C GLU A 52 7.12 -17.20 -6.66
N ASP A 53 7.81 -16.24 -6.03
CA ASP A 53 7.72 -14.80 -6.38
C ASP A 53 8.75 -14.56 -7.50
N ALA A 54 8.59 -15.29 -8.62
CA ALA A 54 9.37 -15.05 -9.83
C ALA A 54 8.73 -13.86 -10.55
N HIS A 55 9.40 -12.72 -10.53
CA HIS A 55 9.56 -11.76 -11.63
C HIS A 55 10.30 -10.53 -11.07
N GLY A 56 11.62 -10.66 -10.95
CA GLY A 56 12.50 -9.51 -11.03
C GLY A 56 12.71 -9.18 -12.50
N GLU A 57 12.08 -8.11 -12.96
CA GLU A 57 12.35 -7.31 -14.17
C GLU A 57 11.47 -6.04 -14.02
N ASP A 58 11.70 -5.25 -12.95
CA ASP A 58 11.10 -3.91 -12.81
C ASP A 58 11.86 -2.91 -13.69
N TYR A 59 11.93 -3.15 -15.01
CA TYR A 59 12.37 -2.18 -16.01
C TYR A 59 12.03 -2.70 -17.42
N LEU A 60 11.03 -2.11 -18.08
CA LEU A 60 11.15 -1.50 -19.42
C LEU A 60 9.79 -1.00 -19.94
N VAL A 61 9.83 0.22 -20.49
CA VAL A 61 8.83 0.95 -21.28
C VAL A 61 7.66 1.60 -20.52
N TYR A 62 7.85 2.87 -20.14
CA TYR A 62 6.88 3.92 -20.49
C TYR A 62 7.65 5.21 -20.80
N GLN A 63 8.11 5.31 -22.05
CA GLN A 63 8.46 6.60 -22.64
C GLN A 63 7.20 7.48 -22.72
N GLY A 64 7.38 8.76 -22.45
CA GLY A 64 6.33 9.77 -22.46
C GLY A 64 5.60 9.86 -23.80
N VAL A 65 4.28 10.04 -23.71
CA VAL A 65 3.48 10.47 -24.85
C VAL A 65 3.48 12.01 -24.83
N PRO A 66 3.88 12.69 -25.93
CA PRO A 66 3.78 14.13 -26.03
C PRO A 66 2.32 14.60 -26.11
N GLU A 67 2.04 15.75 -25.50
CA GLU A 67 0.90 16.58 -25.86
C GLU A 67 1.01 17.00 -27.32
N GLU A 68 -0.02 16.71 -28.12
CA GLU A 68 -0.70 17.58 -29.10
C GLU A 68 -1.36 16.75 -30.20
N GLY A 69 -2.64 17.05 -30.46
CA GLY A 69 -3.38 16.42 -31.56
C GLY A 69 -4.89 16.65 -31.48
N ARG A 70 -5.35 17.79 -32.01
CA ARG A 70 -6.75 18.16 -32.23
C ARG A 70 -7.58 17.02 -32.82
N ALA A 71 -8.74 16.74 -32.22
CA ALA A 71 -9.83 16.01 -32.87
C ALA A 71 -11.19 16.66 -32.54
N ILE A 72 -11.64 17.47 -33.50
CA ILE A 72 -13.01 17.60 -34.04
C ILE A 72 -14.18 17.60 -33.03
N PHE A 73 -14.78 18.78 -32.87
CA PHE A 73 -16.07 19.03 -32.25
C PHE A 73 -17.19 18.20 -32.92
N ALA A 74 -17.69 17.18 -32.21
CA ALA A 74 -19.03 16.67 -32.39
C ALA A 74 -19.86 17.01 -31.14
N ARG A 75 -20.87 17.87 -31.31
CA ARG A 75 -21.83 18.25 -30.25
C ARG A 75 -22.46 17.00 -29.62
N PRO A 76 -22.49 16.85 -28.29
CA PRO A 76 -23.39 15.90 -27.66
C PRO A 76 -24.82 16.43 -27.75
N GLN A 77 -25.69 15.69 -28.42
CA GLN A 77 -27.13 15.82 -28.30
C GLN A 77 -27.54 15.69 -26.83
N TYR A 78 -28.42 16.59 -26.39
CA TYR A 78 -29.04 16.63 -25.07
C TYR A 78 -29.60 15.24 -24.68
N LEU A 79 -28.90 14.53 -23.80
CA LEU A 79 -29.48 13.41 -23.07
C LEU A 79 -30.30 13.97 -21.90
N ARG A 80 -31.61 13.77 -22.01
CA ARG A 80 -32.65 14.09 -21.03
C ARG A 80 -32.28 13.64 -19.62
N GLN A 81 -32.69 14.46 -18.65
CA GLN A 81 -32.78 14.12 -17.23
C GLN A 81 -33.45 12.75 -17.05
N ASN A 82 -32.69 11.75 -16.62
CA ASN A 82 -33.28 10.54 -16.06
C ASN A 82 -33.73 10.83 -14.64
N SER A 83 -35.04 10.68 -14.46
CA SER A 83 -35.78 10.70 -13.20
C SER A 83 -35.06 9.94 -12.09
N ILE A 84 -34.86 10.63 -10.96
CA ILE A 84 -34.47 10.04 -9.67
C ILE A 84 -35.63 9.16 -9.22
N SER A 85 -35.64 7.88 -9.60
CA SER A 85 -36.60 6.93 -9.06
C SER A 85 -36.19 6.60 -7.62
N ALA A 86 -36.96 7.07 -6.65
CA ALA A 86 -36.86 6.63 -5.26
C ALA A 86 -37.19 5.13 -5.20
N PHE A 87 -36.16 4.29 -5.24
CA PHE A 87 -36.32 2.88 -4.93
C PHE A 87 -36.72 2.76 -3.47
N LYS A 88 -37.90 2.21 -3.20
CA LYS A 88 -38.29 1.68 -1.89
C LYS A 88 -37.86 0.22 -1.85
N PRO A 89 -36.67 -0.14 -1.33
CA PRO A 89 -36.42 -1.52 -0.97
C PRO A 89 -37.55 -1.98 -0.05
N ASN A 90 -38.03 -3.22 -0.20
CA ASN A 90 -38.95 -3.81 0.76
C ASN A 90 -38.42 -3.53 2.18
N ALA A 91 -39.18 -2.76 2.96
CA ALA A 91 -38.74 -2.04 4.16
C ALA A 91 -38.41 -2.93 5.38
N ASN A 92 -38.17 -4.23 5.18
CA ASN A 92 -37.99 -5.21 6.26
C ASN A 92 -36.57 -5.77 6.38
N THR A 93 -35.59 -5.30 5.62
CA THR A 93 -34.20 -5.75 5.80
C THR A 93 -33.42 -4.82 6.73
N SER A 94 -33.33 -5.20 8.01
CA SER A 94 -32.45 -4.56 9.00
C SER A 94 -31.01 -5.06 8.84
N ILE A 95 -30.31 -4.58 7.82
CA ILE A 95 -28.87 -4.86 7.68
C ILE A 95 -28.12 -3.87 8.57
N PRO A 96 -27.39 -4.33 9.60
CA PRO A 96 -26.61 -3.44 10.46
C PRO A 96 -25.49 -2.78 9.65
N ALA A 97 -25.31 -1.48 9.84
CA ALA A 97 -24.16 -0.78 9.26
C ALA A 97 -22.89 -1.18 10.02
N LYS A 98 -21.87 -1.64 9.29
CA LYS A 98 -20.58 -2.06 9.84
C LYS A 98 -19.44 -1.26 9.23
N ASP A 99 -18.35 -1.07 9.96
CA ASP A 99 -17.09 -0.54 9.43
C ASP A 99 -15.99 -1.58 9.64
N GLY A 100 -15.01 -1.60 8.73
CA GLY A 100 -13.81 -2.43 8.89
C GLY A 100 -14.03 -3.93 8.76
N VAL A 101 -15.02 -4.38 7.97
CA VAL A 101 -15.31 -5.79 7.73
C VAL A 101 -15.68 -6.02 6.27
N TRP A 102 -15.12 -7.07 5.66
CA TRP A 102 -15.47 -7.48 4.30
C TRP A 102 -16.93 -7.93 4.19
N GLN A 103 -17.64 -7.36 3.22
CA GLN A 103 -19.06 -7.65 2.93
C GLN A 103 -19.26 -7.86 1.43
N THR A 104 -20.13 -8.80 1.07
CA THR A 104 -20.37 -9.16 -0.34
C THR A 104 -21.32 -8.18 -1.04
N VAL A 105 -21.07 -7.91 -2.31
CA VAL A 105 -21.98 -7.17 -3.19
C VAL A 105 -22.91 -8.15 -3.91
N ALA A 106 -24.21 -8.05 -3.62
CA ALA A 106 -25.24 -8.95 -4.14
C ALA A 106 -25.44 -8.82 -5.67
N GLY A 107 -25.69 -9.95 -6.34
CA GLY A 107 -26.06 -10.02 -7.76
C GLY A 107 -24.93 -9.71 -8.76
N THR A 108 -23.69 -9.78 -8.32
CA THR A 108 -22.49 -9.61 -9.17
C THR A 108 -22.13 -10.93 -9.86
N ARG A 109 -21.49 -10.85 -11.04
CA ARG A 109 -21.07 -12.04 -11.82
C ARG A 109 -19.77 -12.62 -11.30
N TYR A 110 -18.94 -11.77 -10.68
CA TYR A 110 -17.65 -12.13 -10.12
C TYR A 110 -17.61 -11.75 -8.64
N LYS A 111 -16.64 -12.29 -7.92
CA LYS A 111 -16.37 -11.89 -6.54
C LYS A 111 -16.22 -10.37 -6.45
N PHE A 112 -17.06 -9.75 -5.62
CA PHE A 112 -17.07 -8.32 -5.39
C PHE A 112 -17.36 -8.10 -3.91
N TYR A 113 -16.35 -7.59 -3.19
CA TYR A 113 -16.44 -7.26 -1.78
C TYR A 113 -16.20 -5.77 -1.54
N VAL A 114 -16.80 -5.27 -0.46
CA VAL A 114 -16.64 -3.91 0.05
C VAL A 114 -16.26 -3.98 1.53
N PHE A 115 -15.47 -3.02 2.02
CA PHE A 115 -14.85 -3.09 3.35
C PHE A 115 -15.20 -1.90 4.24
N SER A 116 -14.97 -0.68 3.74
CA SER A 116 -15.16 0.57 4.48
C SER A 116 -15.58 1.69 3.54
N ALA A 117 -16.18 2.75 4.09
CA ALA A 117 -16.66 3.90 3.33
C ALA A 117 -16.29 5.22 4.01
N TYR A 118 -15.88 6.21 3.21
CA TYR A 118 -15.44 7.53 3.68
C TYR A 118 -16.07 8.64 2.85
N TYR A 119 -16.50 9.70 3.51
CA TYR A 119 -16.83 10.95 2.84
C TYR A 119 -15.56 11.65 2.38
N ASP A 120 -15.43 11.88 1.08
CA ASP A 120 -14.30 12.55 0.44
C ASP A 120 -14.79 13.86 -0.19
N TRP A 121 -14.29 14.99 0.32
CA TRP A 121 -14.66 16.34 -0.10
C TRP A 121 -13.55 17.04 -0.89
N ARG A 122 -12.40 16.38 -1.09
CA ARG A 122 -11.16 16.94 -1.69
C ARG A 122 -11.26 17.05 -3.22
N GLY A 123 -12.32 17.69 -3.70
CA GLY A 123 -12.74 17.76 -5.09
C GLY A 123 -14.26 17.72 -5.19
N SER A 124 -14.79 16.84 -6.05
CA SER A 124 -16.23 16.56 -6.07
C SER A 124 -16.64 15.79 -4.81
N ARG A 125 -17.69 16.27 -4.12
CA ARG A 125 -18.25 15.60 -2.93
C ARG A 125 -18.67 14.17 -3.30
N MET A 126 -18.13 13.18 -2.60
CA MET A 126 -18.45 11.78 -2.86
C MET A 126 -18.29 10.89 -1.62
N ILE A 127 -18.94 9.73 -1.66
CA ILE A 127 -18.58 8.61 -0.79
C ILE A 127 -17.61 7.71 -1.55
N ARG A 128 -16.44 7.51 -0.97
CA ARG A 128 -15.43 6.58 -1.46
C ARG A 128 -15.48 5.32 -0.63
N VAL A 129 -15.76 4.21 -1.30
CA VAL A 129 -15.82 2.89 -0.69
C VAL A 129 -14.60 2.08 -1.11
N MET A 130 -13.98 1.42 -0.17
CA MET A 130 -12.86 0.51 -0.38
C MET A 130 -13.42 -0.87 -0.67
N GLY A 131 -12.94 -1.51 -1.73
CA GLY A 131 -13.41 -2.84 -2.10
C GLY A 131 -12.39 -3.63 -2.90
N ALA A 132 -12.79 -4.83 -3.28
CA ALA A 132 -12.03 -5.70 -4.17
C ALA A 132 -12.97 -6.36 -5.19
N THR A 133 -12.61 -6.33 -6.46
CA THR A 133 -13.43 -6.87 -7.56
C THR A 133 -12.56 -7.26 -8.75
N LYS A 134 -13.18 -7.73 -9.82
CA LYS A 134 -12.49 -8.14 -11.05
C LYS A 134 -11.69 -6.99 -11.64
N THR A 135 -10.41 -7.24 -11.95
CA THR A 135 -9.48 -6.21 -12.46
C THR A 135 -9.92 -5.64 -13.80
N ARG A 136 -10.34 -6.52 -14.73
CA ARG A 136 -10.77 -6.14 -16.08
C ARG A 136 -12.27 -6.36 -16.27
N GLY A 137 -12.98 -5.31 -16.66
CA GLY A 137 -14.43 -5.33 -16.83
C GLY A 137 -15.18 -5.64 -15.53
N PRO A 138 -14.95 -4.90 -14.43
CA PRO A 138 -15.72 -5.07 -13.20
C PRO A 138 -17.21 -4.85 -13.45
N ASP A 139 -18.04 -5.48 -12.61
CA ASP A 139 -19.48 -5.28 -12.67
C ASP A 139 -19.84 -3.82 -12.40
N ARG A 140 -20.83 -3.32 -13.17
CA ARG A 140 -21.45 -2.02 -12.87
C ARG A 140 -22.27 -2.15 -11.59
N VAL A 141 -22.14 -1.16 -10.73
CA VAL A 141 -22.82 -1.13 -9.43
C VAL A 141 -23.41 0.25 -9.14
N TRP A 142 -24.31 0.29 -8.17
CA TRP A 142 -25.00 1.47 -7.69
C TRP A 142 -24.79 1.61 -6.20
N CYS A 143 -24.77 2.85 -5.73
CA CYS A 143 -24.71 3.16 -4.31
C CYS A 143 -26.11 3.48 -3.81
N LEU A 144 -26.58 2.68 -2.85
CA LEU A 144 -27.77 2.95 -2.07
C LEU A 144 -27.36 3.72 -0.82
N LEU A 145 -27.62 5.02 -0.82
CA LEU A 145 -27.29 5.97 0.23
C LEU A 145 -28.40 5.98 1.27
N TRP A 146 -28.05 5.69 2.53
CA TRP A 146 -29.01 5.59 3.63
C TRP A 146 -28.97 6.85 4.51
N TYR A 147 -30.13 7.47 4.65
CA TYR A 147 -30.37 8.63 5.51
C TYR A 147 -31.26 8.20 6.67
N ASN A 148 -30.74 8.29 7.88
CA ASN A 148 -31.52 8.06 9.09
C ASN A 148 -32.22 9.40 9.43
N LEU A 149 -33.53 9.45 9.26
CA LEU A 149 -34.37 10.52 9.79
C LEU A 149 -35.04 10.03 11.09
N PRO A 150 -35.42 10.93 12.01
CA PRO A 150 -35.94 10.55 13.34
C PRO A 150 -37.06 9.50 13.32
N ASN A 151 -37.90 9.48 12.27
CA ASN A 151 -39.06 8.60 12.16
C ASN A 151 -39.06 7.69 10.92
N ASN A 152 -38.03 7.76 10.05
CA ASN A 152 -37.98 6.92 8.85
C ASN A 152 -36.55 6.80 8.29
N THR A 153 -36.23 5.65 7.71
CA THR A 153 -34.99 5.50 6.93
C THR A 153 -35.31 5.79 5.47
N HIS A 154 -34.70 6.83 4.91
CA HIS A 154 -34.83 7.18 3.50
C HIS A 154 -33.60 6.73 2.71
N THR A 155 -33.81 6.20 1.51
CA THR A 155 -32.73 5.73 0.64
C THR A 155 -32.71 6.44 -0.71
N VAL A 156 -31.51 6.85 -1.15
CA VAL A 156 -31.28 7.41 -2.48
C VAL A 156 -30.33 6.51 -3.24
N THR A 157 -30.66 6.16 -4.49
CA THR A 157 -29.76 5.37 -5.35
C THR A 157 -29.02 6.28 -6.32
N VAL A 158 -27.70 6.16 -6.38
CA VAL A 158 -26.85 6.88 -7.34
C VAL A 158 -25.95 5.91 -8.11
N ASN A 159 -25.56 6.28 -9.33
CA ASN A 159 -24.58 5.51 -10.10
C ASN A 159 -23.23 5.52 -9.39
N ALA A 160 -22.55 4.37 -9.38
CA ALA A 160 -21.19 4.27 -8.86
C ALA A 160 -20.16 4.19 -9.99
N LYS A 161 -19.00 4.81 -9.79
CA LYS A 161 -17.82 4.59 -10.64
C LYS A 161 -16.86 3.66 -9.91
N VAL A 162 -16.61 2.47 -10.47
CA VAL A 162 -15.58 1.55 -9.98
C VAL A 162 -14.24 1.94 -10.60
N LYS A 163 -13.30 2.40 -9.77
CA LYS A 163 -11.93 2.71 -10.14
C LYS A 163 -11.02 1.63 -9.55
N VAL A 164 -10.51 0.74 -10.39
CA VAL A 164 -9.52 -0.28 -9.99
C VAL A 164 -8.19 0.40 -9.64
N ILE A 165 -7.55 -0.05 -8.57
CA ILE A 165 -6.24 0.45 -8.15
C ILE A 165 -5.19 0.09 -9.21
N ARG A 166 -4.29 1.03 -9.51
CA ARG A 166 -3.31 0.93 -10.61
C ARG A 166 -2.33 -0.21 -10.38
N GLU A 167 -1.85 -0.36 -9.15
CA GLU A 167 -0.95 -1.44 -8.75
C GLU A 167 -1.75 -2.72 -8.54
N ASN A 168 -1.86 -3.54 -9.59
CA ASN A 168 -2.69 -4.75 -9.57
C ASN A 168 -2.05 -5.98 -10.23
N TRP A 169 -0.88 -5.81 -10.86
CA TRP A 169 -0.12 -6.91 -11.46
C TRP A 169 -0.89 -7.72 -12.51
N ASN A 170 -1.93 -7.14 -13.12
CA ASN A 170 -2.85 -7.82 -14.04
C ASN A 170 -3.47 -9.13 -13.47
N LEU A 171 -3.53 -9.28 -12.15
CA LEU A 171 -4.19 -10.40 -11.50
C LEU A 171 -5.70 -10.39 -11.77
N LYS A 172 -6.37 -11.52 -11.52
CA LYS A 172 -7.81 -11.70 -11.79
C LYS A 172 -8.67 -10.68 -11.04
N TYR A 173 -8.34 -10.43 -9.77
CA TYR A 173 -8.98 -9.45 -8.91
C TYR A 173 -7.97 -8.40 -8.43
N SER A 174 -8.50 -7.24 -8.09
CA SER A 174 -7.72 -6.12 -7.58
C SER A 174 -8.55 -5.32 -6.56
N ALA A 175 -7.83 -4.58 -5.72
CA ALA A 175 -8.43 -3.52 -4.93
C ALA A 175 -9.05 -2.45 -5.84
N CYS A 176 -10.10 -1.80 -5.36
CA CYS A 176 -10.79 -0.74 -6.08
C CYS A 176 -11.38 0.29 -5.12
N PHE A 177 -11.58 1.49 -5.67
CA PHE A 177 -12.51 2.46 -5.11
C PHE A 177 -13.85 2.36 -5.82
N ILE A 178 -14.94 2.34 -5.05
CA ILE A 178 -16.29 2.55 -5.56
C ILE A 178 -16.68 3.98 -5.18
N LEU A 179 -16.82 4.83 -6.20
CA LEU A 179 -17.03 6.27 -6.04
C LEU A 179 -18.51 6.59 -6.25
N CYS A 180 -19.16 7.05 -5.19
CA CYS A 180 -20.56 7.47 -5.18
C CYS A 180 -20.63 9.01 -5.11
N THR A 181 -20.77 9.68 -6.24
CA THR A 181 -20.83 11.16 -6.26
C THR A 181 -22.12 11.66 -5.61
N LEU A 182 -21.98 12.62 -4.69
CA LEU A 182 -23.12 13.29 -4.06
C LEU A 182 -23.52 14.49 -4.94
N GLN A 183 -24.70 14.41 -5.56
CA GLN A 183 -25.29 15.51 -6.32
C GLN A 183 -25.67 16.66 -5.38
N GLY A 184 -25.72 17.91 -5.89
CA GLY A 184 -25.69 19.15 -5.09
C GLY A 184 -26.58 19.19 -3.85
N ASN A 185 -27.84 18.74 -3.97
CA ASN A 185 -28.81 18.80 -2.89
C ASN A 185 -28.69 17.65 -1.88
N LEU A 186 -27.85 16.65 -2.14
CA LEU A 186 -27.65 15.51 -1.24
C LEU A 186 -26.70 15.86 -0.10
N THR A 187 -27.17 15.64 1.12
CA THR A 187 -26.33 15.64 2.32
C THR A 187 -25.49 14.36 2.38
N VAL A 188 -24.52 14.32 3.29
CA VAL A 188 -23.70 13.12 3.52
C VAL A 188 -24.59 12.05 4.18
N PRO A 189 -24.76 10.86 3.57
CA PRO A 189 -25.54 9.78 4.16
C PRO A 189 -24.84 9.20 5.39
N HIS A 190 -25.62 8.61 6.31
CA HIS A 190 -25.10 7.92 7.48
C HIS A 190 -24.38 6.62 7.12
N SER A 191 -24.89 5.92 6.10
CA SER A 191 -24.34 4.64 5.64
C SER A 191 -24.58 4.45 4.15
N VAL A 192 -23.84 3.54 3.53
CA VAL A 192 -23.96 3.22 2.11
C VAL A 192 -23.97 1.71 1.89
N SER A 193 -24.79 1.24 0.95
CA SER A 193 -24.72 -0.11 0.41
C SER A 193 -24.36 -0.07 -1.07
N ILE A 194 -23.65 -1.08 -1.54
CA ILE A 194 -23.35 -1.28 -2.95
C ILE A 194 -24.20 -2.44 -3.47
N VAL A 195 -24.88 -2.22 -4.60
CA VAL A 195 -25.74 -3.22 -5.24
C VAL A 195 -25.43 -3.32 -6.73
N SER A 196 -25.56 -4.52 -7.29
CA SER A 196 -25.36 -4.77 -8.72
C SER A 196 -26.50 -4.34 -9.61
N ARG A 197 -27.70 -4.08 -9.06
CA ARG A 197 -28.89 -3.57 -9.74
C ARG A 197 -29.78 -2.88 -8.71
N SER A 198 -30.61 -1.94 -9.15
CA SER A 198 -31.53 -1.21 -8.28
C SER A 198 -32.58 -2.09 -7.61
N ASN A 199 -32.93 -3.25 -8.17
CA ASN A 199 -33.97 -4.14 -7.65
C ASN A 199 -33.46 -5.28 -6.75
N VAL A 200 -32.16 -5.33 -6.46
CA VAL A 200 -31.55 -6.38 -5.64
C VAL A 200 -31.49 -5.93 -4.18
N THR A 201 -31.95 -6.80 -3.27
CA THR A 201 -31.79 -6.59 -1.83
C THR A 201 -30.30 -6.51 -1.48
N PRO A 202 -29.84 -5.44 -0.79
CA PRO A 202 -28.44 -5.30 -0.41
C PRO A 202 -28.02 -6.43 0.55
N LEU A 203 -26.75 -6.82 0.50
CA LEU A 203 -26.12 -7.76 1.44
C LEU A 203 -24.99 -7.13 2.27
N ASN A 204 -24.78 -5.83 2.06
CA ASN A 204 -23.76 -5.04 2.73
C ASN A 204 -24.37 -3.70 3.17
N ARG A 205 -23.84 -3.11 4.23
CA ARG A 205 -24.12 -1.73 4.65
C ARG A 205 -22.92 -1.23 5.43
N MET A 206 -22.28 -0.19 4.91
CA MET A 206 -21.09 0.40 5.52
C MET A 206 -21.41 1.73 6.17
N ILE A 207 -20.86 1.97 7.37
CA ILE A 207 -20.89 3.30 7.99
C ILE A 207 -20.07 4.25 7.11
N VAL A 208 -20.60 5.45 6.88
CA VAL A 208 -19.86 6.50 6.16
C VAL A 208 -19.05 7.29 7.16
N ASN A 209 -17.75 7.02 7.19
CA ASN A 209 -16.80 7.74 8.03
C ASN A 209 -16.57 9.17 7.51
N HIS A 210 -16.09 10.05 8.40
CA HIS A 210 -15.78 11.46 8.09
C HIS A 210 -16.97 12.32 7.67
N ALA A 211 -18.19 11.87 8.00
CA ALA A 211 -19.40 12.66 7.86
C ALA A 211 -19.48 13.71 8.98
N TYR A 212 -18.86 14.89 8.77
CA TYR A 212 -18.99 16.01 9.71
C TYR A 212 -20.30 16.75 9.45
N ALA A 213 -21.14 16.90 10.47
CA ALA A 213 -22.44 17.54 10.37
C ALA A 213 -22.29 19.05 10.07
N GLY A 214 -22.46 19.44 8.80
CA GLY A 214 -22.69 20.83 8.40
C GLY A 214 -21.48 21.77 8.34
N MET A 215 -20.26 21.31 8.68
CA MET A 215 -19.04 22.12 8.58
C MET A 215 -18.11 21.58 7.49
N LYS A 216 -17.43 22.48 6.75
CA LYS A 216 -16.24 22.09 5.97
C LYS A 216 -15.32 21.34 6.93
N PRO A 217 -14.84 20.14 6.60
CA PRO A 217 -13.95 19.43 7.48
C PRO A 217 -12.71 20.29 7.72
N THR A 218 -12.60 20.86 8.92
CA THR A 218 -11.33 21.29 9.49
C THR A 218 -10.92 20.34 10.60
N PRO A 219 -10.81 19.02 10.37
CA PRO A 219 -10.03 18.20 11.25
C PRO A 219 -8.57 18.47 10.86
N THR A 220 -8.02 19.59 11.30
CA THR A 220 -6.58 19.69 11.45
C THR A 220 -6.21 18.63 12.47
N PRO A 221 -5.61 17.50 12.05
CA PRO A 221 -5.15 16.52 13.02
C PRO A 221 -4.18 17.19 13.98
N PRO A 222 -4.01 16.67 15.21
CA PRO A 222 -3.01 17.19 16.12
C PRO A 222 -1.66 17.28 15.39
N PRO A 223 -0.99 18.45 15.41
CA PRO A 223 0.23 18.64 14.66
C PRO A 223 1.29 17.63 15.13
N ASN A 224 2.15 17.21 14.21
CA ASN A 224 3.25 16.29 14.49
C ASN A 224 2.83 14.91 15.02
N THR A 225 1.60 14.46 14.75
CA THR A 225 1.21 13.07 15.01
C THR A 225 1.35 12.20 13.77
N ILE A 226 1.83 10.96 13.94
CA ILE A 226 2.14 10.04 12.85
C ILE A 226 1.54 8.67 13.15
N ALA A 227 0.71 8.18 12.23
CA ALA A 227 0.25 6.79 12.24
C ALA A 227 1.08 5.92 11.30
N VAL A 228 1.03 4.61 11.49
CA VAL A 228 1.71 3.60 10.68
C VAL A 228 0.67 2.65 10.10
N CYS A 229 0.76 2.42 8.79
CA CYS A 229 -0.01 1.46 8.04
C CYS A 229 0.88 0.30 7.63
N VAL A 230 0.51 -0.89 8.09
CA VAL A 230 1.26 -2.13 7.81
C VAL A 230 0.44 -3.02 6.89
N LYS A 231 1.13 -3.76 6.01
CA LYS A 231 0.52 -4.80 5.18
C LYS A 231 -0.25 -5.84 6.01
N PRO A 232 -1.20 -6.57 5.41
CA PRO A 232 -1.88 -7.67 6.08
C PRO A 232 -0.91 -8.67 6.70
N LEU A 233 -1.18 -9.04 7.96
CA LEU A 233 -0.48 -10.10 8.68
C LEU A 233 -1.07 -11.44 8.22
N HIS A 234 -0.25 -12.30 7.62
CA HIS A 234 -0.66 -13.54 6.97
C HIS A 234 0.28 -14.70 7.37
N PHE A 235 0.01 -15.91 6.86
CA PHE A 235 0.78 -17.13 7.12
C PHE A 235 0.96 -17.49 8.61
N THR A 236 -0.07 -17.24 9.43
CA THR A 236 -0.04 -17.56 10.86
C THR A 236 1.16 -16.91 11.56
N TYR A 237 1.34 -15.61 11.30
CA TYR A 237 2.44 -14.84 11.85
C TYR A 237 2.57 -15.05 13.37
N ASN A 238 3.75 -15.49 13.81
CA ASN A 238 4.05 -15.92 15.18
C ASN A 238 5.36 -15.33 15.74
N GLN A 239 5.93 -14.36 15.05
CA GLN A 239 7.19 -13.70 15.41
C GLN A 239 6.94 -12.62 16.46
N SER A 240 6.67 -13.06 17.69
CA SER A 240 6.22 -12.23 18.82
C SER A 240 7.24 -11.19 19.27
N LEU A 241 8.52 -11.57 19.36
CA LEU A 241 9.58 -10.63 19.76
C LEU A 241 9.79 -9.55 18.70
N GLN A 242 9.75 -9.93 17.41
CA GLN A 242 9.85 -8.98 16.30
C GLN A 242 8.63 -8.05 16.25
N MET A 243 7.43 -8.53 16.58
CA MET A 243 6.24 -7.68 16.70
C MET A 243 6.43 -6.64 17.81
N LEU A 244 6.94 -7.07 18.96
CA LEU A 244 7.19 -6.19 20.10
C LEU A 244 8.28 -5.15 19.79
N GLU A 245 9.39 -5.59 19.19
CA GLU A 245 10.46 -4.72 18.70
C GLU A 245 9.92 -3.66 17.73
N PHE A 246 9.12 -4.07 16.75
CA PHE A 246 8.54 -3.16 15.77
C PHE A 246 7.67 -2.08 16.41
N ILE A 247 6.78 -2.45 17.34
CA ILE A 247 5.89 -1.51 18.02
C ILE A 247 6.69 -0.54 18.91
N GLU A 248 7.64 -1.05 19.70
CA GLU A 248 8.40 -0.23 20.65
C GLU A 248 9.43 0.66 19.95
N LEU A 249 10.08 0.19 18.89
CA LEU A 249 11.01 1.01 18.12
C LEU A 249 10.28 2.12 17.34
N ASN A 250 9.14 1.82 16.71
CA ASN A 250 8.34 2.87 16.05
C ASN A 250 7.85 3.90 17.07
N SER A 251 7.47 3.49 18.28
CA SER A 251 7.12 4.41 19.38
C SER A 251 8.30 5.29 19.81
N LEU A 252 9.51 4.73 19.92
CA LEU A 252 10.72 5.52 20.21
C LEU A 252 11.05 6.51 19.09
N LEU A 253 10.78 6.14 17.84
CA LEU A 253 10.87 7.01 16.67
C LEU A 253 9.74 8.05 16.60
N GLY A 254 8.80 8.03 17.56
CA GLY A 254 7.71 8.98 17.71
C GLY A 254 6.45 8.62 16.93
N MET A 255 6.27 7.39 16.46
CA MET A 255 4.98 6.97 15.87
C MET A 255 3.93 6.80 16.97
N ASP A 256 2.75 7.40 16.77
CA ASP A 256 1.69 7.47 17.79
C ASP A 256 0.73 6.28 17.73
N HIS A 257 0.50 5.74 16.53
CA HIS A 257 -0.51 4.70 16.33
C HIS A 257 -0.16 3.77 15.17
N ILE A 258 -0.46 2.47 15.30
CA ILE A 258 -0.23 1.48 14.24
C ILE A 258 -1.53 0.76 13.91
N THR A 259 -1.87 0.69 12.62
CA THR A 259 -3.00 -0.10 12.11
C THR A 259 -2.49 -1.38 11.46
N PHE A 260 -2.92 -2.52 12.01
CA PHE A 260 -2.70 -3.85 11.44
C PHE A 260 -3.99 -4.43 10.85
N TYR A 261 -3.79 -5.37 9.93
CA TYR A 261 -4.86 -6.14 9.29
C TYR A 261 -4.61 -7.62 9.54
N ASN A 262 -5.48 -8.27 10.29
CA ASN A 262 -5.34 -9.66 10.68
C ASN A 262 -6.01 -10.56 9.63
N ASP A 263 -5.21 -11.09 8.70
CA ASP A 263 -5.60 -12.29 7.97
C ASP A 263 -5.31 -13.52 8.83
N SER A 264 -4.06 -13.78 9.19
CA SER A 264 -3.69 -14.95 9.99
C SER A 264 -2.51 -14.66 10.90
N ILE A 265 -2.76 -14.67 12.21
CA ILE A 265 -1.76 -14.53 13.28
C ILE A 265 -1.93 -15.64 14.33
N SER A 266 -0.88 -15.90 15.09
CA SER A 266 -0.92 -16.81 16.25
C SER A 266 -1.72 -16.23 17.42
N SER A 267 -2.17 -17.09 18.35
CA SER A 267 -2.82 -16.67 19.60
C SER A 267 -1.91 -15.80 20.46
N THR A 268 -0.61 -16.13 20.52
CA THR A 268 0.40 -15.37 21.24
C THR A 268 0.55 -13.95 20.68
N THR A 269 0.69 -13.81 19.36
CA THR A 269 0.74 -12.48 18.71
C THR A 269 -0.55 -11.71 18.93
N ASN A 270 -1.71 -12.37 18.81
CA ASN A 270 -3.00 -11.74 19.08
C ASN A 270 -3.10 -11.22 20.53
N CYS A 271 -2.59 -11.95 21.51
CA CYS A 271 -2.53 -11.52 22.91
C CYS A 271 -1.69 -10.24 23.09
N ILE A 272 -0.48 -10.20 22.50
CA ILE A 272 0.37 -8.99 22.52
C ILE A 272 -0.35 -7.81 21.87
N LEU A 273 -0.97 -8.01 20.71
CA LEU A 273 -1.69 -6.92 20.03
C LEU A 273 -2.89 -6.43 20.85
N ASN A 274 -3.64 -7.32 21.52
CA ASN A 274 -4.74 -6.93 22.39
C ASN A 274 -4.29 -6.01 23.54
N HIS A 275 -3.10 -6.23 24.09
CA HIS A 275 -2.51 -5.32 25.05
C HIS A 275 -2.36 -3.90 24.49
N TYR A 276 -1.74 -3.76 23.32
CA TYR A 276 -1.55 -2.45 22.68
C TYR A 276 -2.83 -1.81 22.14
N ILE A 277 -3.87 -2.61 21.84
CA ILE A 277 -5.21 -2.12 21.56
C ILE A 277 -5.80 -1.43 22.79
N ARG A 278 -5.67 -2.03 23.99
CA ARG A 278 -6.12 -1.43 25.26
C ARG A 278 -5.37 -0.13 25.58
N GLU A 279 -4.09 -0.03 25.24
CA GLU A 279 -3.31 1.20 25.37
C GLU A 279 -3.68 2.28 24.31
N GLY A 280 -4.49 1.97 23.31
CA GLY A 280 -4.85 2.89 22.22
C GLY A 280 -3.74 3.12 21.18
N ARG A 281 -2.61 2.40 21.29
CA ARG A 281 -1.46 2.53 20.38
C ARG A 281 -1.58 1.70 19.12
N VAL A 282 -2.45 0.69 19.13
CA VAL A 282 -2.66 -0.22 18.00
C VAL A 282 -4.15 -0.37 17.68
N ALA A 283 -4.48 -0.48 16.40
CA ALA A 283 -5.75 -1.00 15.93
C ALA A 283 -5.51 -2.26 15.08
N VAL A 284 -6.34 -3.28 15.25
CA VAL A 284 -6.29 -4.50 14.44
C VAL A 284 -7.66 -4.71 13.77
N LEU A 285 -7.67 -4.79 12.45
CA LEU A 285 -8.89 -4.99 11.66
C LEU A 285 -8.98 -6.43 11.14
N PRO A 286 -10.18 -7.05 11.13
CA PRO A 286 -10.34 -8.38 10.56
C PRO A 286 -10.16 -8.34 9.04
N TRP A 287 -9.32 -9.22 8.50
CA TRP A 287 -8.89 -9.16 7.11
C TRP A 287 -9.04 -10.48 6.34
N LYS A 288 -10.14 -11.20 6.60
CA LYS A 288 -10.50 -12.41 5.86
C LYS A 288 -11.21 -12.08 4.55
N LEU A 289 -10.43 -11.94 3.48
CA LEU A 289 -10.94 -11.77 2.12
C LEU A 289 -10.99 -13.11 1.38
N ASP A 290 -12.17 -13.51 0.91
CA ASP A 290 -12.33 -14.71 0.08
C ASP A 290 -11.88 -14.44 -1.37
N MET A 291 -10.58 -14.26 -1.57
CA MET A 291 -9.90 -14.24 -2.86
C MET A 291 -8.52 -14.89 -2.67
N ALA A 292 -8.15 -15.87 -3.50
CA ALA A 292 -6.92 -16.61 -3.25
C ALA A 292 -5.69 -15.68 -3.37
N SER A 293 -4.97 -15.49 -2.27
CA SER A 293 -3.77 -14.65 -2.22
C SER A 293 -2.70 -15.13 -3.20
N GLN A 294 -1.96 -14.18 -3.77
CA GLN A 294 -0.89 -14.36 -4.76
C GLN A 294 -1.30 -15.03 -6.08
N ARG A 295 -2.50 -15.61 -6.18
CA ARG A 295 -3.05 -16.23 -7.40
C ARG A 295 -4.14 -15.39 -8.03
N GLU A 296 -5.12 -15.00 -7.24
CA GLU A 296 -6.24 -14.18 -7.70
C GLU A 296 -6.10 -12.71 -7.31
N ILE A 297 -5.46 -12.39 -6.18
CA ILE A 297 -5.19 -11.02 -5.71
C ILE A 297 -3.81 -10.93 -5.03
N ARG A 298 -3.13 -9.78 -5.12
CA ARG A 298 -1.80 -9.57 -4.52
C ARG A 298 -1.89 -9.49 -2.99
N THR A 299 -1.10 -10.31 -2.29
CA THR A 299 -0.84 -10.25 -0.82
C THR A 299 -2.09 -9.94 -0.02
N GLU A 300 -3.04 -10.86 0.02
CA GLU A 300 -4.26 -10.75 0.85
C GLU A 300 -5.07 -9.47 0.57
N GLY A 301 -4.90 -8.84 -0.60
CA GLY A 301 -5.53 -7.55 -0.90
C GLY A 301 -4.80 -6.34 -0.31
N LEU A 302 -3.46 -6.38 -0.22
CA LEU A 302 -2.58 -5.33 0.29
C LEU A 302 -3.02 -3.91 -0.08
N PHE A 303 -3.33 -3.66 -1.35
CA PHE A 303 -3.68 -2.31 -1.80
C PHE A 303 -5.01 -1.80 -1.25
N ALA A 304 -5.95 -2.69 -0.92
CA ALA A 304 -7.16 -2.32 -0.20
C ALA A 304 -6.82 -1.94 1.25
N ALA A 305 -5.92 -2.68 1.91
CA ALA A 305 -5.46 -2.38 3.28
C ALA A 305 -4.73 -1.03 3.35
N LEU A 306 -3.77 -0.78 2.45
CA LEU A 306 -3.00 0.48 2.43
C LEU A 306 -3.92 1.70 2.24
N ASN A 307 -4.91 1.59 1.34
CA ASN A 307 -5.84 2.68 1.09
C ASN A 307 -6.93 2.80 2.18
N ASP A 308 -7.41 1.70 2.77
CA ASP A 308 -8.25 1.77 3.98
C ASP A 308 -7.50 2.48 5.10
N CYS A 309 -6.27 2.07 5.40
CA CYS A 309 -5.48 2.62 6.50
C CYS A 309 -5.20 4.11 6.31
N LEU A 310 -4.83 4.51 5.09
CA LEU A 310 -4.62 5.92 4.74
C LEU A 310 -5.87 6.75 5.06
N TYR A 311 -7.04 6.31 4.61
CA TYR A 311 -8.30 7.04 4.83
C TYR A 311 -8.82 6.91 6.25
N ARG A 312 -8.58 5.81 6.94
CA ARG A 312 -8.96 5.60 8.36
C ARG A 312 -8.21 6.52 9.32
N ASN A 313 -6.97 6.84 8.97
CA ASN A 313 -6.07 7.70 9.75
C ASN A 313 -6.04 9.14 9.23
N MET A 314 -6.58 9.38 8.03
CA MET A 314 -6.84 10.73 7.51
C MET A 314 -7.67 11.49 8.54
N TYR A 315 -7.26 12.73 8.85
CA TYR A 315 -7.91 13.61 9.81
C TYR A 315 -7.75 13.25 11.30
N LYS A 316 -7.16 12.09 11.61
CA LYS A 316 -6.73 11.72 12.97
C LYS A 316 -5.26 12.03 13.21
N PHE A 317 -4.43 11.82 12.19
CA PHE A 317 -2.99 12.00 12.26
C PHE A 317 -2.52 12.97 11.17
N SER A 318 -1.49 13.77 11.49
CA SER A 318 -0.90 14.73 10.54
C SER A 318 -0.16 14.04 9.40
N HIS A 319 0.40 12.86 9.69
CA HIS A 319 1.14 12.05 8.74
C HIS A 319 0.82 10.57 8.92
N VAL A 320 1.03 9.80 7.86
CA VAL A 320 0.87 8.36 7.83
C VAL A 320 2.09 7.75 7.16
N ALA A 321 2.80 6.86 7.85
CA ALA A 321 3.86 6.02 7.31
C ALA A 321 3.25 4.76 6.70
N LEU A 322 3.63 4.40 5.48
CA LEU A 322 3.27 3.10 4.88
C LEU A 322 4.54 2.28 4.78
N ILE A 323 4.72 1.33 5.71
CA ILE A 323 5.91 0.49 5.87
C ILE A 323 5.49 -0.94 6.20
N ASP A 324 6.39 -1.89 5.99
CA ASP A 324 6.18 -3.29 6.35
C ASP A 324 6.77 -3.61 7.74
N MET A 325 6.42 -4.77 8.31
CA MET A 325 6.91 -5.23 9.63
C MET A 325 8.44 -5.34 9.73
N ASP A 326 9.09 -5.56 8.60
CA ASP A 326 10.53 -5.72 8.43
C ASP A 326 11.25 -4.42 8.06
N GLU A 327 10.56 -3.27 8.13
CA GLU A 327 11.07 -2.00 7.64
C GLU A 327 10.97 -0.89 8.69
N ILE A 328 12.03 -0.11 8.85
CA ILE A 328 12.11 1.01 9.80
C ILE A 328 12.62 2.26 9.10
N VAL A 329 11.86 3.36 9.17
CA VAL A 329 12.35 4.67 8.71
C VAL A 329 13.34 5.20 9.74
N MET A 330 14.61 5.36 9.34
CA MET A 330 15.71 5.67 10.26
C MET A 330 16.31 7.06 9.97
N PRO A 331 16.04 8.08 10.82
CA PRO A 331 16.65 9.40 10.69
C PRO A 331 18.10 9.38 11.20
N LYS A 332 18.99 10.03 10.46
CA LYS A 332 20.43 10.03 10.78
C LYS A 332 20.82 11.00 11.89
N TYR A 333 20.13 12.13 12.04
CA TYR A 333 20.53 13.19 12.98
C TYR A 333 19.49 13.54 14.03
N ASN A 334 18.24 13.07 13.89
CA ASN A 334 17.14 13.39 14.80
C ASN A 334 16.72 12.14 15.59
N ASP A 335 16.20 12.35 16.80
CA ASP A 335 15.76 11.24 17.66
C ASP A 335 14.36 10.73 17.30
N THR A 336 13.51 11.57 16.71
CA THR A 336 12.17 11.18 16.25
C THR A 336 11.91 11.60 14.83
N ILE A 337 10.94 10.95 14.19
CA ILE A 337 10.47 11.31 12.86
C ILE A 337 9.80 12.67 12.86
N GLN A 338 9.07 13.06 13.93
CA GLN A 338 8.56 14.42 14.05
C GLN A 338 9.67 15.48 13.97
N GLN A 339 10.73 15.28 14.75
CA GLN A 339 11.87 16.19 14.77
C GLN A 339 12.54 16.23 13.40
N PHE A 340 12.69 15.07 12.75
CA PHE A 340 13.21 14.98 11.38
C PHE A 340 12.36 15.78 10.38
N MET A 341 11.04 15.66 10.45
CA MET A 341 10.11 16.35 9.54
C MET A 341 10.09 17.86 9.78
N GLN A 342 10.17 18.29 11.04
CA GLN A 342 10.33 19.70 11.42
C GLN A 342 11.68 20.26 10.95
N TRP A 343 12.76 19.51 11.12
CA TRP A 343 14.08 19.89 10.62
C TRP A 343 14.10 20.02 9.09
N MET A 344 13.49 19.07 8.38
CA MET A 344 13.35 19.13 6.91
C MET A 344 12.60 20.37 6.44
N SER A 345 11.53 20.78 7.14
CA SER A 345 10.72 21.94 6.75
C SER A 345 11.46 23.28 6.92
N THR A 346 12.50 23.33 7.77
CA THR A 346 13.39 24.51 7.87
C THR A 346 14.39 24.62 6.72
N ARG A 347 14.68 23.51 6.03
CA ARG A 347 15.70 23.45 4.97
C ARG A 347 15.10 23.44 3.57
N LEU A 348 13.87 22.93 3.42
CA LEU A 348 13.21 22.75 2.14
C LEU A 348 11.78 23.29 2.20
N ASN A 349 11.30 23.82 1.08
CA ASN A 349 9.89 24.19 0.95
C ASN A 349 9.02 22.93 0.87
N THR A 350 8.30 22.65 1.96
CA THR A 350 7.47 21.44 2.12
C THR A 350 5.98 21.71 1.98
N LYS A 351 5.57 22.94 1.58
CA LYS A 351 4.15 23.33 1.51
C LYS A 351 3.32 22.45 0.57
N SER A 352 3.88 22.07 -0.57
CA SER A 352 3.25 21.17 -1.55
C SER A 352 3.64 19.71 -1.38
N THR A 353 4.42 19.35 -0.35
CA THR A 353 4.86 17.98 -0.13
C THR A 353 3.69 17.12 0.35
N GLY A 354 3.24 16.21 -0.51
CA GLY A 354 2.25 15.18 -0.19
C GLY A 354 2.88 13.93 0.42
N SER A 355 4.11 13.59 0.06
CA SER A 355 4.83 12.45 0.64
C SER A 355 6.34 12.66 0.71
N TYR A 356 6.98 12.00 1.66
CA TYR A 356 8.42 11.94 1.86
C TYR A 356 8.86 10.51 1.54
N SER A 357 9.60 10.32 0.45
CA SER A 357 10.08 9.01 0.00
C SER A 357 11.47 8.73 0.55
N PHE A 358 11.67 7.56 1.12
CA PHE A 358 12.95 7.11 1.69
C PHE A 358 13.57 6.03 0.80
N GLN A 359 14.87 6.14 0.55
CA GLN A 359 15.60 5.11 -0.21
C GLN A 359 15.77 3.85 0.65
N ASN A 360 15.62 2.70 0.01
CA ASN A 360 15.75 1.41 0.68
C ASN A 360 17.21 0.98 0.84
N ALA A 361 17.54 0.53 2.05
CA ALA A 361 18.76 -0.15 2.43
C ALA A 361 18.43 -1.56 2.93
N PHE A 362 18.86 -2.59 2.20
CA PHE A 362 18.73 -3.97 2.66
C PHE A 362 19.75 -4.31 3.73
N PHE A 363 19.25 -4.81 4.86
CA PHE A 363 19.99 -5.46 5.94
C PHE A 363 19.69 -6.97 5.85
N TYR A 364 20.55 -7.72 5.15
CA TYR A 364 20.27 -9.14 4.93
C TYR A 364 20.48 -9.96 6.19
N LEU A 365 19.49 -10.79 6.53
CA LEU A 365 19.53 -11.62 7.73
C LEU A 365 20.63 -12.70 7.69
N GLN A 366 21.13 -13.04 6.50
CA GLN A 366 22.25 -13.97 6.32
C GLN A 366 23.62 -13.36 6.63
N TRP A 367 23.75 -12.03 6.72
CA TRP A 367 25.01 -11.45 7.15
C TRP A 367 25.26 -11.76 8.63
N PRO A 368 26.54 -11.87 9.05
CA PRO A 368 26.89 -12.08 10.44
C PRO A 368 26.32 -11.01 11.34
N ASP A 369 26.00 -11.42 12.57
CA ASP A 369 25.55 -10.52 13.62
C ASP A 369 26.65 -9.52 14.01
N ASP A 370 26.25 -8.40 14.59
CA ASP A 370 27.18 -7.38 15.02
C ASP A 370 28.05 -7.89 16.19
N VAL A 371 29.36 -7.88 15.99
CA VAL A 371 30.35 -8.35 16.98
C VAL A 371 30.42 -7.51 18.27
N THR A 372 29.71 -6.38 18.33
CA THR A 372 29.67 -5.48 19.50
C THR A 372 28.44 -5.68 20.38
N LEU A 373 27.61 -6.68 20.07
CA LEU A 373 26.50 -7.07 20.94
C LEU A 373 27.03 -7.62 22.27
N SER A 374 26.32 -7.33 23.34
CA SER A 374 26.52 -7.99 24.62
C SER A 374 25.88 -9.38 24.62
N ASP A 375 26.29 -10.22 25.57
CA ASP A 375 25.66 -11.52 25.84
C ASP A 375 24.30 -11.37 26.57
N GLU A 376 23.65 -10.22 26.48
CA GLU A 376 22.33 -10.00 27.07
C GLU A 376 21.23 -10.49 26.10
N PRO A 377 20.35 -11.42 26.50
CA PRO A 377 19.48 -12.14 25.57
C PRO A 377 18.53 -11.25 24.76
N PHE A 378 18.01 -10.18 25.35
CA PHE A 378 17.14 -9.26 24.62
C PHE A 378 17.94 -8.45 23.60
N GLU A 379 19.10 -7.92 23.99
CA GLU A 379 19.98 -7.21 23.07
C GLU A 379 20.40 -8.06 21.88
N SER A 380 20.82 -9.31 22.12
CA SER A 380 21.26 -10.25 21.08
C SER A 380 20.11 -10.72 20.18
N SER A 381 18.88 -10.79 20.69
CA SER A 381 17.72 -11.27 19.94
C SER A 381 17.00 -10.21 19.09
N LEU A 382 17.19 -8.92 19.38
CA LEU A 382 16.54 -7.82 18.66
C LEU A 382 17.14 -7.62 17.26
N THR A 383 16.32 -7.71 16.21
CA THR A 383 16.77 -7.74 14.81
C THR A 383 17.51 -6.46 14.43
N THR A 384 17.01 -5.31 14.87
CA THR A 384 17.58 -3.99 14.54
C THR A 384 18.90 -3.70 15.25
N LEU A 385 19.18 -4.43 16.34
CA LEU A 385 20.46 -4.37 17.05
C LEU A 385 21.41 -5.44 16.51
N ARG A 386 20.89 -6.64 16.26
CA ARG A 386 21.68 -7.77 15.79
C ARG A 386 22.23 -7.58 14.37
N LYS A 387 21.41 -7.07 13.45
CA LYS A 387 21.74 -6.97 12.03
C LYS A 387 22.09 -5.54 11.64
N THR A 388 23.34 -5.13 11.82
CA THR A 388 23.81 -3.76 11.53
C THR A 388 24.50 -3.63 10.17
N ARG A 389 24.75 -4.74 9.47
CA ARG A 389 25.33 -4.70 8.13
C ARG A 389 24.23 -4.48 7.10
N ARG A 390 24.44 -3.49 6.22
CA ARG A 390 23.55 -3.23 5.07
C ARG A 390 24.29 -3.19 3.75
N ARG A 391 23.55 -3.32 2.66
CA ARG A 391 24.05 -3.07 1.31
C ARG A 391 24.54 -1.61 1.21
N ALA A 392 25.72 -1.42 0.63
CA ALA A 392 26.33 -0.11 0.46
C ALA A 392 25.51 0.76 -0.50
N LYS A 393 25.12 0.17 -1.64
CA LYS A 393 24.28 0.82 -2.66
C LYS A 393 22.81 0.78 -2.24
N LEU A 394 22.21 1.97 -2.12
CA LEU A 394 20.78 2.13 -1.85
C LEU A 394 19.95 1.94 -3.13
N HIS A 395 18.72 1.49 -2.96
CA HIS A 395 17.78 1.47 -4.08
C HIS A 395 17.31 2.89 -4.43
N PRO A 396 17.14 3.21 -5.73
CA PRO A 396 16.56 4.48 -6.16
C PRO A 396 15.18 4.72 -5.56
N HIS A 397 14.77 5.98 -5.44
CA HIS A 397 13.39 6.31 -5.05
C HIS A 397 12.38 5.63 -5.97
N LYS A 398 11.22 5.28 -5.39
CA LYS A 398 10.14 4.50 -6.02
C LYS A 398 10.46 3.02 -6.26
N GLN A 399 11.72 2.59 -6.06
CA GLN A 399 12.12 1.19 -6.12
C GLN A 399 12.39 0.67 -4.72
N ARG A 400 11.53 -0.23 -4.22
CA ARG A 400 11.60 -0.74 -2.84
C ARG A 400 11.51 0.34 -1.75
N SER A 401 11.37 1.61 -2.12
CA SER A 401 11.13 2.71 -1.18
C SER A 401 9.87 2.48 -0.36
N LYS A 402 9.82 3.14 0.78
CA LYS A 402 8.59 3.43 1.52
C LYS A 402 8.50 4.91 1.79
N TYR A 403 7.37 5.34 2.33
CA TYR A 403 7.10 6.76 2.45
C TYR A 403 6.23 7.10 3.65
N ILE A 404 6.38 8.35 4.07
CA ILE A 404 5.49 9.02 5.03
C ILE A 404 4.73 10.07 4.24
N CYS A 405 3.40 10.08 4.31
CA CYS A 405 2.57 11.02 3.57
C CYS A 405 1.63 11.81 4.46
N ARG A 406 1.23 12.99 3.97
CA ARG A 406 0.10 13.75 4.49
C ARG A 406 -1.18 13.16 3.89
N PRO A 407 -2.01 12.44 4.67
CA PRO A 407 -3.10 11.64 4.11
C PRO A 407 -4.10 12.51 3.34
N GLU A 408 -4.33 13.75 3.76
CA GLU A 408 -5.22 14.69 3.08
C GLU A 408 -4.77 15.03 1.65
N PHE A 409 -3.49 14.86 1.29
CA PHE A 409 -2.98 15.12 -0.05
C PHE A 409 -2.90 13.87 -0.93
N VAL A 410 -3.23 12.69 -0.40
CA VAL A 410 -3.14 11.42 -1.12
C VAL A 410 -4.53 10.89 -1.48
N ILE A 411 -4.71 10.53 -2.75
CA ILE A 411 -5.92 9.88 -3.27
C ILE A 411 -5.73 8.36 -3.38
N GLU A 412 -4.55 7.93 -3.83
CA GLU A 412 -4.25 6.51 -4.05
C GLU A 412 -2.85 6.18 -3.54
N ALA A 413 -2.77 5.42 -2.46
CA ALA A 413 -1.54 4.86 -1.92
C ALA A 413 -1.10 3.62 -2.72
N GLY A 414 0.21 3.49 -2.95
CA GLY A 414 0.85 2.31 -3.51
C GLY A 414 1.79 1.65 -2.51
N ASN A 415 2.42 0.54 -2.90
CA ASN A 415 3.32 -0.18 -2.00
C ASN A 415 4.63 0.59 -1.76
N HIS A 416 5.18 1.21 -2.80
CA HIS A 416 6.49 1.89 -2.75
C HIS A 416 6.44 3.41 -2.91
N PHE A 417 5.34 3.94 -3.45
CA PHE A 417 5.12 5.36 -3.67
C PHE A 417 3.62 5.65 -3.78
N VAL A 418 3.26 6.94 -3.73
CA VAL A 418 1.88 7.40 -3.94
C VAL A 418 1.56 7.42 -5.43
N TRP A 419 0.48 6.76 -5.84
CA TRP A 419 0.03 6.71 -7.24
C TRP A 419 -0.74 7.93 -7.68
N GLU A 420 -1.49 8.54 -6.77
CA GLU A 420 -2.32 9.71 -7.08
C GLU A 420 -2.38 10.67 -5.91
N PHE A 421 -2.01 11.91 -6.17
CA PHE A 421 -2.13 13.03 -5.24
C PHE A 421 -3.34 13.89 -5.58
N VAL A 422 -3.80 14.66 -4.60
CA VAL A 422 -4.62 15.85 -4.83
C VAL A 422 -3.80 16.82 -5.71
N PRO A 423 -4.40 17.52 -6.70
CA PRO A 423 -3.69 18.45 -7.56
C PRO A 423 -2.86 19.48 -6.77
N GLY A 424 -1.64 19.75 -7.24
CA GLY A 424 -0.71 20.69 -6.60
C GLY A 424 0.23 20.06 -5.55
N HIS A 425 0.11 18.75 -5.30
CA HIS A 425 0.96 18.03 -4.35
C HIS A 425 1.81 16.96 -5.03
N GLY A 426 2.93 16.59 -4.39
CA GLY A 426 3.82 15.57 -4.91
C GLY A 426 4.76 14.96 -3.88
N THR A 427 5.69 14.14 -4.36
CA THR A 427 6.69 13.48 -3.53
C THR A 427 7.95 14.32 -3.40
N LEU A 428 8.42 14.48 -2.16
CA LEU A 428 9.77 14.90 -1.83
C LEU A 428 10.64 13.66 -1.65
N ASN A 429 11.72 13.57 -2.42
CA ASN A 429 12.73 12.54 -2.28
C ASN A 429 13.66 12.93 -1.13
N VAL A 430 13.63 12.17 -0.04
CA VAL A 430 14.47 12.43 1.13
C VAL A 430 15.93 12.11 0.80
N PRO A 431 16.86 13.05 0.99
CA PRO A 431 18.29 12.79 0.83
C PRO A 431 18.76 11.65 1.74
N SER A 432 19.50 10.69 1.18
CA SER A 432 19.95 9.50 1.93
C SER A 432 20.96 9.80 3.04
N ASP A 433 21.60 10.96 3.03
CA ASP A 433 22.43 11.49 4.10
C ASP A 433 21.60 12.06 5.27
N ALA A 434 20.28 12.24 5.11
CA ALA A 434 19.37 12.69 6.16
C ALA A 434 18.58 11.54 6.80
N ALA A 435 18.00 10.64 5.99
CA ALA A 435 17.30 9.45 6.47
C ALA A 435 17.22 8.37 5.38
N ILE A 436 17.13 7.11 5.80
CA ILE A 436 16.96 5.94 4.92
C ILE A 436 15.91 4.99 5.49
N LEU A 437 15.42 4.09 4.66
CA LEU A 437 14.59 2.96 5.08
C LEU A 437 15.49 1.75 5.35
N ASN A 438 15.53 1.26 6.58
CA ASN A 438 16.21 0.01 6.93
C ASN A 438 15.24 -1.14 6.68
N HIS A 439 15.60 -2.06 5.78
CA HIS A 439 14.79 -3.23 5.42
C HIS A 439 15.50 -4.52 5.79
N TYR A 440 15.03 -5.19 6.85
CA TYR A 440 15.63 -6.41 7.41
C TYR A 440 15.02 -7.65 6.78
N ARG A 441 15.68 -8.24 5.79
CA ARG A 441 15.06 -9.30 4.98
C ARG A 441 16.03 -10.42 4.63
N VAL A 442 15.51 -11.61 4.35
CA VAL A 442 16.29 -12.70 3.78
C VAL A 442 16.66 -12.39 2.32
N CYS A 443 17.87 -12.77 1.89
CA CYS A 443 18.23 -12.81 0.48
C CYS A 443 17.37 -13.85 -0.26
N GLU A 444 16.35 -13.42 -0.98
CA GLU A 444 15.43 -14.33 -1.68
C GLU A 444 15.82 -14.55 -3.15
N PHE A 445 16.49 -13.58 -3.78
CA PHE A 445 16.72 -13.57 -5.23
C PHE A 445 18.16 -13.99 -5.57
N GLY A 446 18.29 -15.09 -6.32
CA GLY A 446 19.58 -15.63 -6.78
C GLY A 446 20.33 -16.46 -5.72
N GLY A 447 19.62 -17.02 -4.74
CA GLY A 447 20.24 -17.67 -3.58
C GLY A 447 20.93 -16.64 -2.69
N ASP A 448 22.17 -16.89 -2.27
CA ASP A 448 22.95 -16.00 -1.40
C ASP A 448 23.82 -14.98 -2.18
N ASP A 449 23.54 -14.72 -3.45
CA ASP A 449 24.35 -13.79 -4.25
C ASP A 449 24.26 -12.35 -3.74
N CYS A 450 23.14 -11.95 -3.14
CA CYS A 450 23.01 -10.59 -2.63
C CYS A 450 23.93 -10.31 -1.43
N VAL A 451 24.32 -11.32 -0.64
CA VAL A 451 25.25 -11.11 0.49
C VAL A 451 26.70 -10.93 0.05
N LYS A 452 27.02 -11.29 -1.21
CA LYS A 452 28.32 -11.02 -1.84
C LYS A 452 28.48 -9.57 -2.28
N SER A 453 27.38 -8.80 -2.33
CA SER A 453 27.43 -7.40 -2.75
C SER A 453 28.13 -6.51 -1.72
N ALA A 454 28.70 -5.39 -2.18
CA ALA A 454 29.37 -4.43 -1.32
C ALA A 454 28.45 -3.99 -0.17
N SER A 455 28.97 -4.09 1.05
CA SER A 455 28.23 -3.83 2.30
C SER A 455 28.98 -2.85 3.19
N VAL A 456 28.25 -2.15 4.06
CA VAL A 456 28.81 -1.28 5.10
C VAL A 456 28.14 -1.59 6.44
N ILE A 457 28.84 -1.33 7.54
CA ILE A 457 28.27 -1.38 8.88
C ILE A 457 27.55 -0.05 9.14
N ASP A 458 26.28 -0.15 9.52
CA ASP A 458 25.41 0.97 9.84
C ASP A 458 24.75 0.72 11.20
N ARG A 459 25.28 1.37 12.23
CA ARG A 459 24.80 1.26 13.62
C ARG A 459 23.86 2.40 13.99
N THR A 460 23.20 3.05 13.04
CA THR A 460 22.31 4.20 13.35
C THR A 460 21.20 3.81 14.36
N ALA A 461 20.69 2.57 14.28
CA ALA A 461 19.70 2.04 15.23
C ALA A 461 20.21 1.97 16.69
N TYR A 462 21.53 1.93 16.92
CA TYR A 462 22.09 1.83 18.26
C TYR A 462 21.82 3.08 19.11
N ARG A 463 21.43 4.21 18.50
CA ARG A 463 20.90 5.37 19.24
C ARG A 463 19.75 5.00 20.19
N TYR A 464 18.97 3.99 19.82
CA TYR A 464 17.82 3.54 20.59
C TYR A 464 18.13 2.30 21.45
N LYS A 465 19.31 1.69 21.32
CA LYS A 465 19.71 0.41 21.93
C LYS A 465 19.24 0.28 23.38
N LYS A 466 19.73 1.17 24.26
CA LYS A 466 19.39 1.12 25.69
C LYS A 466 17.89 1.22 25.94
N ARG A 467 17.23 2.24 25.38
CA ARG A 467 15.78 2.48 25.55
C ARG A 467 14.93 1.35 24.98
N LEU A 468 15.34 0.77 23.85
CA LEU A 468 14.62 -0.30 23.17
C LEU A 468 14.71 -1.59 23.98
N VAL A 469 15.91 -2.00 24.38
CA VAL A 469 16.13 -3.19 25.21
C VAL A 469 15.35 -3.09 26.52
N GLU A 470 15.43 -1.94 27.22
CA GLU A 470 14.69 -1.72 28.47
C GLU A 470 13.17 -1.84 28.26
N ARG A 471 12.60 -1.21 27.21
CA ARG A 471 11.16 -1.26 26.91
C ARG A 471 10.68 -2.66 26.52
N VAL A 472 11.41 -3.32 25.62
CA VAL A 472 11.08 -4.67 25.15
C VAL A 472 11.15 -5.66 26.31
N ARG A 473 12.23 -5.65 27.10
CA ARG A 473 12.39 -6.53 28.26
C ARG A 473 11.26 -6.34 29.26
N ALA A 474 10.96 -5.08 29.62
CA ALA A 474 9.88 -4.79 30.56
C ALA A 474 8.53 -5.29 30.06
N LYS A 475 8.20 -5.04 28.78
CA LYS A 475 6.92 -5.46 28.20
C LYS A 475 6.85 -6.97 27.98
N TRP A 476 7.95 -7.62 27.61
CA TRP A 476 8.02 -9.08 27.51
C TRP A 476 7.77 -9.73 28.87
N ALA A 477 8.39 -9.23 29.93
CA ALA A 477 8.19 -9.73 31.29
C ALA A 477 6.74 -9.52 31.77
N GLU A 478 6.15 -8.35 31.50
CA GLU A 478 4.75 -8.04 31.81
C GLU A 478 3.78 -9.02 31.14
N LEU A 479 3.99 -9.30 29.85
CA LEU A 479 3.09 -10.12 29.04
C LEU A 479 3.40 -11.62 29.09
N LYS A 480 4.49 -12.03 29.74
CA LYS A 480 4.98 -13.41 29.73
C LYS A 480 3.93 -14.42 30.16
N THR A 481 3.29 -14.16 31.30
CA THR A 481 2.28 -15.05 31.87
C THR A 481 0.94 -14.93 31.13
N GLU A 482 0.49 -13.71 30.80
CA GLU A 482 -0.81 -13.48 30.11
C GLU A 482 -0.82 -14.11 28.71
N CYS A 483 0.29 -13.98 27.97
CA CYS A 483 0.38 -14.38 26.57
C CYS A 483 1.14 -15.69 26.33
N PHE A 484 1.55 -16.39 27.40
CA PHE A 484 2.34 -17.63 27.33
C PHE A 484 3.61 -17.46 26.47
N LEU A 485 4.37 -16.39 26.74
CA LEU A 485 5.59 -16.11 25.99
C LEU A 485 6.71 -17.08 26.40
N PRO A 486 7.51 -17.58 25.43
CA PRO A 486 8.67 -18.40 25.74
C PRO A 486 9.76 -17.57 26.42
N GLU A 487 10.77 -18.25 26.96
CA GLU A 487 12.03 -17.59 27.28
C GLU A 487 12.65 -17.01 26.00
N VAL A 488 13.36 -15.89 26.15
CA VAL A 488 14.20 -15.37 25.08
C VAL A 488 15.54 -16.09 25.22
N GLU A 489 15.74 -17.10 24.37
CA GLU A 489 16.99 -17.84 24.27
C GLU A 489 18.00 -17.06 23.41
N ASP A 490 19.29 -17.23 23.70
CA ASP A 490 20.41 -16.61 22.98
C ASP A 490 20.58 -17.12 21.53
#